data_AF-A0A3E5BRJ1-F1
#
_entry.id   AF-A0A3E5BRJ1-F1
#
_cell.length_a   1.000
_cell.length_b   1.000
_cell.length_c   1.000
_cell.angle_alpha   90.00
_cell.angle_beta   90.00
_cell.angle_gamma   90.00
#
_symmetry.space_group_name_H-M   'P 1'
#
loop_
_entity.id
_entity.type
_entity.pdbx_description
1 polymer ?
#
loop_
_entity_poly.entity_id
_entity_poly.type
_entity_poly.pdbx_seq_one_letter_code
_entity_poly.pdbx_strand_id
1 'polypeptide(L)'
;MLTSKAEVMRNERKLDGTFYVKIRVTYQRKVKRLSTSIFVTEKDLTGTFKLKNQCVINEVNELIKSYQELCASLRVELNSYTLDEIIKMRKHGNLVKMYLIK
;
A
#
# COMPACT_ATOMS: atom_id res chain seq x y z
N MET A 1 -14.43 -4.21 6.97
CA MET A 1 -13.02 -4.56 7.20
C MET A 1 -12.15 -3.97 6.11
N LEU A 2 -11.28 -3.05 6.50
CA LEU A 2 -10.17 -2.55 5.69
C LEU A 2 -9.05 -3.61 5.67
N THR A 3 -8.60 -4.01 4.49
CA THR A 3 -7.44 -4.91 4.35
C THR A 3 -6.41 -4.33 3.38
N SER A 4 -5.14 -4.57 3.70
CA SER A 4 -4.01 -4.10 2.90
C SER A 4 -3.02 -5.25 2.69
N LYS A 5 -2.54 -5.44 1.46
CA LYS A 5 -1.54 -6.45 1.14
C LYS A 5 -0.61 -6.02 0.00
N ALA A 6 0.62 -6.51 0.02
CA ALA A 6 1.56 -6.35 -1.08
C ALA A 6 1.15 -7.22 -2.28
N GLU A 7 1.22 -6.67 -3.49
CA GLU A 7 1.02 -7.40 -4.74
C GLU A 7 2.00 -6.89 -5.80
N VAL A 8 2.43 -7.78 -6.69
CA VAL A 8 3.18 -7.45 -7.90
C VAL A 8 2.37 -7.92 -9.11
N MET A 9 2.20 -7.04 -10.10
CA MET A 9 1.35 -7.29 -11.26
C MET A 9 2.23 -7.74 -12.43
N ARG A 10 2.11 -9.00 -12.85
CA ARG A 10 2.90 -9.57 -13.95
C ARG A 10 2.83 -8.74 -15.24
N ASN A 11 1.64 -8.23 -15.56
CA ASN A 11 1.40 -7.48 -16.79
C ASN A 11 1.86 -6.01 -16.71
N GLU A 12 2.47 -5.59 -15.60
CA GLU A 12 2.95 -4.23 -15.38
C GLU A 12 4.47 -4.17 -15.21
N ARG A 13 5.18 -5.01 -15.98
CA ARG A 13 6.64 -4.96 -16.07
C ARG A 13 7.06 -3.64 -16.73
N LYS A 14 8.05 -2.97 -16.15
CA LYS A 14 8.70 -1.81 -16.79
C LYS A 14 9.66 -2.24 -17.90
N LEU A 15 10.05 -1.29 -18.74
CA LEU A 15 11.03 -1.48 -19.81
C LEU A 15 12.40 -1.96 -19.29
N ASP A 16 12.80 -1.51 -18.09
CA ASP A 16 14.05 -1.91 -17.42
C ASP A 16 13.98 -3.32 -16.79
N GLY A 17 12.84 -3.99 -16.92
CA GLY A 17 12.61 -5.32 -16.40
C GLY A 17 12.22 -5.39 -14.92
N THR A 18 12.07 -4.25 -14.25
CA THR A 18 11.59 -4.16 -12.87
C THR A 18 10.06 -4.11 -12.78
N PHE A 19 9.53 -4.35 -11.58
CA PHE A 19 8.12 -4.23 -11.26
C PHE A 19 7.93 -3.32 -10.06
N TYR A 20 6.88 -2.51 -10.05
CA TYR A 20 6.44 -1.85 -8.83
C TYR A 20 5.84 -2.87 -7.86
N VAL A 21 6.22 -2.78 -6.60
CA VAL A 21 5.38 -3.34 -5.54
C VAL A 21 4.18 -2.42 -5.35
N LYS A 22 2.99 -3.00 -5.33
CA LYS A 22 1.74 -2.27 -5.08
C LYS A 22 1.16 -2.70 -3.75
N ILE A 23 0.53 -1.76 -3.05
CA ILE A 23 -0.34 -2.06 -1.92
C ILE A 23 -1.75 -2.14 -2.46
N ARG A 24 -2.33 -3.35 -2.45
CA ARG A 24 -3.76 -3.53 -2.64
C ARG A 24 -4.46 -3.14 -1.34
N VAL A 25 -5.34 -2.16 -1.43
CA VAL A 25 -6.29 -1.80 -0.37
C VAL A 25 -7.67 -2.29 -0.76
N THR A 26 -8.32 -3.03 0.12
CA THR A 26 -9.71 -3.46 -0.02
C THR A 26 -10.53 -2.88 1.11
N TYR A 27 -11.63 -2.21 0.77
CA TYR A 27 -12.56 -1.65 1.74
C TYR A 27 -13.97 -1.65 1.16
N GLN A 28 -14.95 -2.12 1.92
CA GLN A 28 -16.35 -2.24 1.48
C GLN A 28 -16.50 -2.88 0.07
N ARG A 29 -15.83 -4.02 -0.15
CA ARG A 29 -15.78 -4.75 -1.44
C ARG A 29 -15.16 -3.98 -2.62
N LYS A 30 -14.71 -2.75 -2.43
CA LYS A 30 -13.96 -1.98 -3.42
C LYS A 30 -12.47 -2.26 -3.27
N VAL A 31 -11.76 -2.30 -4.40
CA VAL A 31 -10.32 -2.58 -4.46
C VAL A 31 -9.61 -1.44 -5.17
N LYS A 32 -8.51 -0.95 -4.58
CA LYS A 32 -7.57 -0.04 -5.25
C LYS A 32 -6.14 -0.50 -5.02
N ARG A 33 -5.28 -0.26 -6.02
CA ARG A 33 -3.87 -0.63 -5.99
C ARG A 33 -3.03 0.63 -6.03
N LEU A 34 -2.21 0.82 -5.01
CA LEU A 34 -1.35 1.98 -4.86
C LEU A 34 0.09 1.56 -5.14
N SER A 35 0.69 2.11 -6.19
CA SER A 35 2.11 1.92 -6.43
C SER A 35 2.93 2.51 -5.28
N THR A 36 4.01 1.83 -4.91
CA THR A 36 5.00 2.33 -3.95
C THR A 36 6.27 2.75 -4.70
N SER A 37 7.23 3.34 -3.98
CA SER A 37 8.57 3.59 -4.49
C SER A 37 9.47 2.35 -4.43
N ILE A 38 8.92 1.18 -4.07
CA ILE A 38 9.66 -0.08 -3.95
C ILE A 38 9.55 -0.81 -5.28
N PHE A 39 10.69 -1.20 -5.82
CA PHE A 39 10.79 -1.93 -7.08
C PHE A 39 11.49 -3.26 -6.85
N VAL A 40 11.08 -4.26 -7.62
CA VAL A 40 11.60 -5.63 -7.54
C VAL A 40 11.92 -6.16 -8.93
N THR A 41 12.78 -7.16 -8.97
CA THR A 41 13.07 -7.94 -10.18
C THR A 41 12.48 -9.34 -10.06
N GLU A 42 12.54 -10.13 -11.13
CA GLU A 42 12.12 -11.55 -11.07
C GLU A 42 12.88 -12.36 -10.02
N LYS A 43 14.12 -11.97 -9.67
CA LYS A 43 14.92 -12.63 -8.63
C LYS A 43 14.28 -12.51 -7.24
N ASP A 44 13.50 -11.46 -7.01
CA ASP A 44 12.81 -11.20 -5.74
C ASP A 44 11.43 -11.86 -5.66
N LEU A 45 11.03 -12.55 -6.74
CA LEU A 45 9.68 -13.10 -6.92
C LEU A 45 9.68 -14.62 -7.06
N THR A 46 8.57 -15.24 -6.68
CA THR A 46 8.23 -16.62 -7.05
C THR A 46 7.75 -16.67 -8.51
N GLY A 47 7.66 -17.87 -9.11
CA GLY A 47 7.07 -18.03 -10.45
C GLY A 47 5.61 -17.54 -10.56
N THR A 48 4.91 -17.43 -9.42
CA THR A 48 3.55 -16.88 -9.32
C THR A 48 3.51 -15.40 -8.94
N PHE A 49 4.65 -14.69 -9.04
CA PHE A 49 4.76 -13.24 -8.80
C PHE A 49 4.41 -12.83 -7.36
N LYS A 50 4.68 -13.72 -6.38
CA LYS A 50 4.67 -13.36 -4.96
C LYS A 50 6.07 -12.93 -4.54
N LEU A 51 6.17 -11.98 -3.62
CA LEU A 51 7.45 -11.60 -3.01
C LEU A 51 8.05 -12.80 -2.26
N LYS A 52 9.35 -13.05 -2.46
CA LYS A 52 10.14 -14.03 -1.69
C LYS A 52 11.38 -13.43 -1.04
N ASN A 53 11.83 -12.25 -1.49
CA ASN A 53 12.94 -11.55 -0.85
C ASN A 53 12.50 -10.97 0.50
N GLN A 54 13.06 -11.47 1.60
CA GLN A 54 12.65 -11.10 2.96
C GLN A 54 12.89 -9.62 3.27
N CYS A 55 13.95 -9.01 2.74
CA CYS A 55 14.22 -7.58 2.94
C CYS A 55 13.10 -6.73 2.35
N VAL A 56 12.67 -7.04 1.12
CA VAL A 56 11.55 -6.35 0.46
C VAL A 56 10.23 -6.61 1.20
N ILE A 57 9.99 -7.85 1.65
CA ILE A 57 8.79 -8.19 2.42
C ILE A 57 8.71 -7.35 3.69
N ASN A 58 9.81 -7.24 4.44
CA ASN A 58 9.86 -6.45 5.66
C ASN A 58 9.60 -4.97 5.38
N GLU A 59 10.26 -4.39 4.38
CA GLU A 59 10.09 -2.99 3.99
C GLU A 59 8.63 -2.66 3.61
N VAL A 60 8.00 -3.52 2.80
CA VAL A 60 6.60 -3.33 2.39
C VAL A 60 5.64 -3.53 3.57
N ASN A 61 5.94 -4.45 4.48
CA ASN A 61 5.13 -4.68 5.66
C ASN A 61 5.15 -3.49 6.63
N GLU A 62 6.30 -2.84 6.82
CA GLU A 62 6.37 -1.58 7.59
C GLU A 62 5.55 -0.45 6.95
N LEU A 63 5.57 -0.36 5.61
CA LEU A 63 4.72 0.58 4.89
C LEU A 63 3.22 0.26 5.03
N ILE A 64 2.85 -1.02 5.04
CA ILE A 64 1.46 -1.43 5.27
C ILE A 64 1.04 -1.13 6.72
N LYS A 65 1.91 -1.40 7.69
CA LYS A 65 1.67 -1.17 9.11
C LYS A 65 1.42 0.31 9.40
N SER A 66 2.30 1.20 8.94
CA SER A 66 2.11 2.65 9.09
C SER A 66 0.80 3.15 8.48
N TYR A 67 0.38 2.58 7.35
CA TYR A 67 -0.92 2.89 6.75
C TYR A 67 -2.11 2.39 7.59
N GLN A 68 -2.00 1.19 8.17
CA GLN A 68 -3.01 0.64 9.06
C GLN A 68 -3.15 1.47 10.34
N GLU A 69 -2.04 1.90 10.93
CA GLU A 69 -2.01 2.78 12.11
C GLU A 69 -2.69 4.12 11.82
N LEU A 70 -2.43 4.73 10.65
CA LEU A 70 -3.13 5.93 10.20
C LEU A 70 -4.64 5.71 10.05
N CYS A 71 -5.06 4.59 9.48
CA CYS A 71 -6.49 4.30 9.32
C CYS A 71 -7.18 4.02 10.67
N ALA A 72 -6.46 3.40 11.61
CA ALA A 72 -6.95 3.14 12.96
C ALA A 72 -7.12 4.44 13.75
N SER A 73 -6.16 5.37 13.69
CA SER A 73 -6.24 6.66 14.38
C SER A 73 -7.41 7.51 13.90
N LEU A 74 -7.74 7.44 12.61
CA LEU A 74 -8.87 8.12 11.98
C LEU A 74 -10.22 7.41 12.18
N ARG A 75 -10.22 6.25 12.85
CA ARG A 75 -11.41 5.41 13.08
C ARG A 75 -12.18 5.16 11.78
N VAL A 76 -11.45 4.82 10.71
CA VAL A 76 -12.00 4.73 9.34
C VAL A 76 -13.22 3.82 9.25
N GLU A 77 -13.27 2.76 10.05
CA GLU A 77 -14.39 1.82 10.05
C GLU A 77 -15.65 2.36 10.72
N LEU A 78 -15.54 3.37 11.60
CA LEU A 78 -16.67 3.99 12.31
C LEU A 78 -17.22 5.22 11.57
N ASN A 79 -16.38 5.89 10.79
CA ASN A 79 -16.66 7.20 10.21
C ASN A 79 -17.16 7.15 8.76
N SER A 80 -17.60 5.99 8.27
CA SER A 80 -18.22 5.81 6.94
C SER A 80 -17.43 6.36 5.74
N TYR A 81 -16.10 6.47 5.84
CA TYR A 81 -15.26 6.93 4.73
C TYR A 81 -15.39 6.05 3.49
N THR A 82 -15.20 6.64 2.32
CA THR A 82 -15.03 5.92 1.06
C THR A 82 -13.58 5.48 0.86
N LEU A 83 -13.35 4.45 0.04
CA LEU A 83 -11.99 4.02 -0.33
C LEU A 83 -11.16 5.15 -0.96
N ASP A 84 -11.80 6.05 -1.70
CA ASP A 84 -11.16 7.22 -2.30
C ASP A 84 -10.66 8.23 -1.26
N GLU A 85 -11.49 8.53 -0.25
CA GLU A 85 -11.10 9.43 0.85
C GLU A 85 -9.95 8.85 1.65
N ILE A 86 -9.99 7.54 1.96
CA ILE A 86 -8.90 6.86 2.68
C ILE A 86 -7.57 6.99 1.92
N ILE A 87 -7.59 6.82 0.61
CA ILE A 87 -6.39 6.94 -0.24
C ILE A 87 -5.91 8.39 -0.34
N LYS A 88 -6.84 9.35 -0.42
CA LYS A 88 -6.50 10.77 -0.43
C LYS A 88 -5.80 11.17 0.88
N MET A 89 -6.29 10.68 2.02
CA MET A 89 -5.67 10.92 3.32
C MET A 89 -4.22 10.41 3.38
N ARG A 90 -3.91 9.26 2.75
CA ARG A 90 -2.52 8.79 2.61
C ARG A 90 -1.64 9.80 1.86
N LYS A 91 -2.12 10.36 0.74
CA LYS A 91 -1.34 11.37 -0.02
C LYS A 91 -1.01 12.59 0.83
N HIS A 92 -1.92 12.95 1.74
CA HIS A 92 -1.73 14.02 2.72
C HIS A 92 -1.10 13.54 4.04
N GLY A 93 -0.76 12.26 4.21
CA GLY A 93 -0.10 11.74 5.42
C GLY A 93 1.29 12.32 5.65
N ASN A 94 1.93 12.85 4.60
CA ASN A 94 3.12 13.71 4.71
C ASN A 94 2.80 15.16 5.14
N LEU A 95 1.53 15.57 5.13
CA LEU A 95 1.01 16.88 5.55
C LEU A 95 0.25 16.83 6.90
N VAL A 96 -0.09 15.65 7.45
CA VAL A 96 -0.82 15.57 8.75
C VAL A 96 0.07 15.99 9.94
N LYS A 97 1.39 16.09 9.78
CA LYS A 97 2.26 16.81 10.73
C LYS A 97 1.99 18.32 10.79
N MET A 98 1.21 18.89 9.85
CA MET A 98 1.04 20.34 9.70
C MET A 98 -0.30 20.88 10.22
N TYR A 99 -1.26 20.02 10.62
CA TYR A 99 -2.60 20.46 11.04
C TYR A 99 -3.01 20.09 12.47
N LEU A 100 -2.06 19.67 13.31
CA LEU A 100 -2.27 19.50 14.76
C LEU A 100 -1.33 20.39 15.59
N ILE A 101 -1.09 21.61 15.11
CA ILE A 101 -0.69 22.74 15.94
C ILE A 101 -1.63 23.90 15.60
N LYS A 102 -2.74 23.97 16.32
CA LYS A 102 -3.41 25.20 16.74
C LYS A 102 -4.34 24.88 17.90
#